data_AF-X8IWE8-F1
#
_entry.id   AF-X8IWE8-F1
#
_cell.length_a   1.000
_cell.length_b   1.000
_cell.length_c   1.000
_cell.angle_alpha   90.00
_cell.angle_beta   90.00
_cell.angle_gamma   90.00
#
_symmetry.space_group_name_H-M   'P 1'
#
loop_
_entity.id
_entity.type
_entity.pdbx_description
1 polymer ?
#
loop_
_entity_poly.entity_id
_entity_poly.type
_entity_poly.pdbx_seq_one_letter_code
_entity_poly.pdbx_strand_id
1 'polypeptide(L)'
;MFAAIPFYDRSKPEATRKALPGNNEMLFLNCPSMPAQTPTRDQDLKGANPLISLAEYTVANQLADSRAPSPQPTLNTEEFYEDPVKLGILPEDAVMGLFFSFHTVLNPVIALLDPTLHTPIYVRRRSRVLYTAILAAACRFFKPSHFKPVHDLAQLLLGRALSDGISSVEYIQALSIMTYWKEAEDTSTWRKLGLAIRMAFELNLHIAKADPLPIDELQARERLNEERTWFQLACYDLATSLRRGKPRMIPEEHFPQGGLKWIQNHSKFSCNADVMIVTSLEMVAHYNLFRSLRSAVTHLNRIQLEPFIRHVISGGERFLDGWPFETIDPNLSPISRSFLRFYHIRMRLALAELKLVLVYNPLPGAAHILMLDCVNAALGLLRHITTDFAPNGYLAYGQDLVPFATAYAGAWLFKQLPRFDKQLQNTTLETFNTLSSACRLQPPVPGNAPLYYARFFEHLSKHASIQNSIASNLISTTTLSSSHLLLEMNPMLPHMPLPDGMNDTWLQAMDGLKYCGGDFNYNG
;
A
#
# COMPACT_ATOMS: atom_id res chain seq x y z
N MET A 1 -18.15 -30.81 1.43
CA MET A 1 -19.39 -30.51 2.18
C MET A 1 -19.46 -28.99 2.27
N PHE A 2 -20.13 -28.36 1.31
CA PHE A 2 -20.13 -26.90 1.13
C PHE A 2 -21.22 -26.29 2.03
N ALA A 3 -20.83 -25.45 2.98
CA ALA A 3 -21.79 -24.67 3.77
C ALA A 3 -22.27 -23.47 2.93
N ALA A 4 -23.58 -23.42 2.70
CA ALA A 4 -24.26 -22.31 2.04
C ALA A 4 -24.21 -21.04 2.92
N ILE A 5 -23.85 -19.91 2.33
CA ILE A 5 -23.94 -18.58 2.95
C ILE A 5 -25.22 -17.91 2.42
N PRO A 6 -26.04 -17.25 3.25
CA PRO A 6 -27.42 -16.89 2.89
C PRO A 6 -27.47 -15.73 1.90
N PHE A 7 -28.44 -15.81 0.97
CA PHE A 7 -28.93 -14.69 0.17
C PHE A 7 -29.50 -13.60 1.08
N TYR A 8 -29.08 -12.33 0.90
CA TYR A 8 -29.70 -11.18 1.55
C TYR A 8 -30.59 -10.41 0.57
N ASP A 9 -31.86 -10.33 0.91
CA ASP A 9 -32.96 -9.62 0.26
C ASP A 9 -32.78 -8.08 0.37
N ARG A 10 -32.90 -7.37 -0.75
CA ARG A 10 -32.75 -5.91 -0.88
C ARG A 10 -34.12 -5.20 -0.80
N SER A 11 -34.79 -5.27 0.34
CA SER A 11 -36.04 -4.53 0.52
C SER A 11 -36.18 -3.94 1.93
N LYS A 12 -35.59 -2.76 2.17
CA LYS A 12 -36.15 -1.67 3.02
C LYS A 12 -35.28 -0.39 3.01
N PRO A 13 -35.88 0.81 3.18
CA PRO A 13 -35.27 2.08 2.80
C PRO A 13 -34.51 2.81 3.94
N GLU A 14 -33.52 3.58 3.49
CA GLU A 14 -32.79 4.73 4.06
C GLU A 14 -32.88 5.01 5.57
N ALA A 15 -31.74 4.85 6.25
CA ALA A 15 -31.44 5.56 7.49
C ALA A 15 -30.51 6.75 7.18
N THR A 16 -30.93 7.93 7.62
CA THR A 16 -30.30 9.24 7.46
C THR A 16 -28.85 9.27 7.96
N ARG A 17 -27.90 9.51 7.04
CA ARG A 17 -26.46 9.66 7.36
C ARG A 17 -26.23 10.95 8.16
N LYS A 18 -25.66 10.84 9.36
CA LYS A 18 -25.09 11.99 10.09
C LYS A 18 -23.84 12.49 9.37
N ALA A 19 -23.71 13.80 9.24
CA ALA A 19 -22.56 14.47 8.64
C ALA A 19 -21.28 14.18 9.44
N LEU A 20 -20.23 13.74 8.74
CA LEU A 20 -18.87 13.59 9.28
C LEU A 20 -18.20 14.98 9.36
N PRO A 21 -17.37 15.24 10.38
CA PRO A 21 -16.70 16.53 10.51
C PRO A 21 -15.70 16.75 9.37
N GLY A 22 -15.99 17.76 8.55
CA GLY A 22 -15.07 18.26 7.52
C GLY A 22 -14.04 19.19 8.17
N ASN A 23 -12.78 18.76 8.15
CA ASN A 23 -11.56 19.59 8.00
C ASN A 23 -10.33 18.68 8.18
N ASN A 24 -9.92 18.01 7.08
CA ASN A 24 -8.61 17.37 6.99
C ASN A 24 -7.78 18.17 5.99
N GLU A 25 -7.11 19.22 6.48
CA GLU A 25 -5.97 19.79 5.75
C GLU A 25 -4.83 18.76 5.79
N MET A 26 -4.51 18.23 4.62
CA MET A 26 -3.34 17.40 4.39
C MET A 26 -2.06 18.23 4.56
N LEU A 27 -1.03 17.61 5.14
CA LEU A 27 0.29 18.21 5.29
C LEU A 27 1.08 18.12 3.99
N PHE A 28 0.70 18.94 3.01
CA PHE A 28 1.56 19.26 1.88
C PHE A 28 1.85 20.75 1.91
N LEU A 29 3.10 21.11 1.65
CA LEU A 29 3.56 22.50 1.62
C LEU A 29 2.62 23.31 0.74
N ASN A 30 1.83 24.18 1.36
CA ASN A 30 0.95 25.12 0.67
C ASN A 30 1.77 25.95 -0.32
N CYS A 31 1.55 25.77 -1.61
CA CYS A 31 1.85 26.83 -2.57
C CYS A 31 0.86 27.98 -2.35
N PRO A 32 1.29 29.25 -2.45
CA PRO A 32 0.44 30.39 -2.17
C PRO A 32 -0.76 30.42 -3.12
N SER A 33 -1.95 30.33 -2.56
CA SER A 33 -3.22 30.55 -3.25
C SER A 33 -3.30 31.99 -3.75
N MET A 34 -3.44 32.16 -5.07
CA MET A 34 -3.81 33.43 -5.69
C MET A 34 -5.17 33.89 -5.11
N PRO A 35 -5.28 35.12 -4.58
CA PRO A 35 -6.51 35.55 -3.91
C PRO A 35 -7.65 35.78 -4.91
N ALA A 36 -8.80 35.18 -4.62
CA ALA A 36 -10.07 35.49 -5.25
C ALA A 36 -10.53 36.92 -4.84
N GLN A 37 -10.70 37.81 -5.81
CA GLN A 37 -11.25 39.14 -5.58
C GLN A 37 -12.78 39.13 -5.78
N THR A 38 -13.53 39.35 -4.71
CA THR A 38 -14.94 39.76 -4.76
C THR A 38 -15.07 41.25 -5.08
N PRO A 39 -16.13 41.70 -5.78
CA PRO A 39 -16.22 43.06 -6.32
C PRO A 39 -16.82 44.03 -5.30
N THR A 40 -16.13 45.13 -5.03
CA THR A 40 -16.72 46.34 -4.45
C THR A 40 -16.40 47.53 -5.35
N ARG A 41 -17.47 48.28 -5.67
CA ARG A 41 -17.53 49.42 -6.59
C ARG A 41 -16.79 50.67 -6.08
N ASP A 42 -16.29 51.41 -7.07
CA ASP A 42 -16.08 52.88 -7.15
C ASP A 42 -15.02 53.52 -6.23
N GLN A 43 -13.85 53.91 -6.79
CA GLN A 43 -13.61 55.22 -7.44
C GLN A 43 -12.11 55.46 -7.73
N ASP A 44 -11.89 56.13 -8.86
CA ASP A 44 -10.76 57.00 -9.24
C ASP A 44 -9.40 56.45 -9.72
N LEU A 45 -9.30 56.48 -11.05
CA LEU A 45 -8.16 56.58 -11.95
C LEU A 45 -6.96 57.41 -11.43
N LYS A 46 -5.76 56.80 -11.46
CA LYS A 46 -4.57 57.30 -12.18
C LYS A 46 -3.36 56.38 -11.98
N GLY A 47 -2.78 55.88 -13.07
CA GLY A 47 -1.46 55.23 -13.09
C GLY A 47 -1.42 54.01 -14.00
N ALA A 48 -1.04 54.22 -15.26
CA ALA A 48 -0.96 53.19 -16.28
C ALA A 48 0.21 52.22 -16.05
N ASN A 49 -0.04 50.93 -16.28
CA ASN A 49 0.94 49.96 -16.79
C ASN A 49 0.20 48.89 -17.63
N PRO A 50 0.00 49.10 -18.94
CA PRO A 50 -0.70 48.16 -19.80
C PRO A 50 0.32 47.36 -20.62
N LEU A 51 1.07 46.46 -20.00
CA LEU A 51 1.94 45.52 -20.72
C LEU A 51 2.07 44.19 -19.95
N ILE A 52 0.95 43.50 -19.75
CA ILE A 52 1.01 42.03 -19.80
C ILE A 52 0.90 41.73 -21.30
N SER A 53 2.05 41.37 -21.87
CA SER A 53 2.23 41.24 -23.31
C SER A 53 1.25 40.22 -23.87
N LEU A 54 0.58 40.56 -24.97
CA LEU A 54 -0.20 39.62 -25.78
C LEU A 54 0.61 38.34 -26.10
N ALA A 55 1.94 38.43 -26.09
CA ALA A 55 2.85 37.31 -26.23
C ALA A 55 2.75 36.28 -25.08
N GLU A 56 2.52 36.69 -23.82
CA GLU A 56 2.40 35.73 -22.70
C GLU A 56 1.11 34.91 -22.78
N TYR A 57 0.01 35.54 -23.21
CA TYR A 57 -1.25 34.84 -23.52
C TYR A 57 -1.10 33.92 -24.74
N THR A 58 -0.35 34.35 -25.75
CA THR A 58 -0.11 33.57 -26.97
C THR A 58 0.81 32.39 -26.70
N VAL A 59 1.84 32.56 -25.86
CA VAL A 59 2.75 31.48 -25.44
C VAL A 59 2.05 30.48 -24.54
N ALA A 60 1.20 30.92 -23.62
CA ALA A 60 0.38 30.02 -22.80
C ALA A 60 -0.59 29.19 -23.65
N ASN A 61 -1.21 29.80 -24.67
CA ASN A 61 -2.06 29.09 -25.63
C ASN A 61 -1.26 28.15 -26.55
N GLN A 62 -0.08 28.56 -27.02
CA GLN A 62 0.82 27.71 -27.82
C GLN A 62 1.40 26.54 -27.00
N LEU A 63 1.60 26.72 -25.69
CA LEU A 63 2.00 25.66 -24.76
C LEU A 63 0.82 24.72 -24.42
N ALA A 64 -0.41 25.23 -24.43
CA ALA A 64 -1.63 24.42 -24.29
C ALA A 64 -1.91 23.60 -25.57
N ASP A 65 -1.74 24.20 -26.75
CA ASP A 65 -1.91 23.57 -28.07
C ASP A 65 -0.76 22.60 -28.45
N SER A 66 0.38 22.65 -27.75
CA SER A 66 1.52 21.74 -27.97
C SER A 66 1.48 20.48 -27.11
N ARG A 67 0.45 20.29 -26.27
CA ARG A 67 0.13 18.95 -25.76
C ARG A 67 -0.26 18.11 -26.96
N ALA A 68 0.52 17.06 -27.25
CA ALA A 68 0.15 16.09 -28.27
C ALA A 68 -1.32 15.68 -28.03
N PRO A 69 -2.18 15.71 -29.07
CA PRO A 69 -3.54 15.22 -28.92
C PRO A 69 -3.47 13.82 -28.31
N SER A 70 -4.32 13.55 -27.32
CA SER A 70 -4.43 12.21 -26.75
C SER A 70 -4.61 11.22 -27.90
N PRO A 71 -3.93 10.05 -27.88
CA PRO A 71 -4.05 9.07 -28.93
C PRO A 71 -5.53 8.84 -29.24
N GLN A 72 -5.94 9.06 -30.49
CA GLN A 72 -7.29 8.71 -30.89
C GLN A 72 -7.45 7.19 -30.70
N PRO A 73 -8.61 6.71 -30.22
CA PRO A 73 -8.84 5.28 -30.08
C PRO A 73 -8.58 4.61 -31.43
N THR A 74 -7.50 3.83 -31.49
CA THR A 74 -7.19 2.98 -32.63
C THR A 74 -8.36 2.01 -32.86
N LEU A 75 -8.49 1.50 -34.10
CA LEU A 75 -9.33 0.32 -34.35
C LEU A 75 -9.10 -0.69 -33.23
N ASN A 76 -10.16 -1.32 -32.72
CA ASN A 76 -10.10 -2.17 -31.54
C ASN A 76 -9.31 -3.47 -31.84
N THR A 77 -7.99 -3.37 -31.98
CA THR A 77 -7.06 -4.43 -32.40
C THR A 77 -7.15 -5.66 -31.49
N GLU A 78 -7.57 -5.47 -30.24
CA GLU A 78 -7.83 -6.54 -29.29
C GLU A 78 -9.00 -7.45 -29.68
N GLU A 79 -9.90 -7.04 -30.59
CA GLU A 79 -11.01 -7.90 -31.03
C GLU A 79 -10.50 -9.21 -31.67
N PHE A 80 -9.32 -9.16 -32.29
CA PHE A 80 -8.64 -10.31 -32.88
C PHE A 80 -7.80 -11.12 -31.89
N TYR A 81 -7.72 -10.72 -30.63
CA TYR A 81 -6.98 -11.48 -29.63
C TYR A 81 -7.78 -12.71 -29.20
N GLU A 82 -7.10 -13.86 -29.20
CA GLU A 82 -7.64 -15.11 -28.72
C GLU A 82 -7.62 -15.13 -27.18
N ASP A 83 -8.78 -15.29 -26.56
CA ASP A 83 -8.92 -15.37 -25.10
C ASP A 83 -8.88 -16.81 -24.57
N PRO A 84 -8.70 -17.03 -23.25
CA PRO A 84 -8.58 -18.37 -22.67
C PRO A 84 -9.71 -19.33 -23.02
N VAL A 85 -10.93 -18.81 -23.19
CA VAL A 85 -12.08 -19.66 -23.45
C VAL A 85 -12.17 -20.00 -24.93
N LYS A 86 -11.90 -19.02 -25.81
CA LYS A 86 -11.86 -19.24 -27.26
C LYS A 86 -10.78 -20.25 -27.66
N LEU A 87 -9.66 -20.27 -26.93
CA LEU A 87 -8.58 -21.25 -27.11
C LEU A 87 -8.85 -22.61 -26.44
N GLY A 88 -9.96 -22.79 -25.74
CA GLY A 88 -10.26 -24.03 -25.00
C GLY A 88 -9.34 -24.29 -23.81
N ILE A 89 -8.55 -23.29 -23.37
CA ILE A 89 -7.67 -23.38 -22.20
C ILE A 89 -8.51 -23.40 -20.93
N LEU A 90 -9.59 -22.61 -20.89
CA LEU A 90 -10.50 -22.49 -19.76
C LEU A 90 -11.93 -22.76 -20.23
N PRO A 91 -12.70 -23.62 -19.54
CA PRO A 91 -14.08 -23.86 -19.93
C PRO A 91 -14.96 -22.66 -19.59
N GLU A 92 -15.94 -22.36 -20.45
CA GLU A 92 -16.82 -21.17 -20.35
C GLU A 92 -17.62 -21.16 -19.02
N ASP A 93 -18.02 -22.34 -18.52
CA ASP A 93 -18.76 -22.49 -17.25
C ASP A 93 -17.95 -22.08 -16.00
N ALA A 94 -16.61 -22.08 -16.08
CA ALA A 94 -15.75 -21.63 -14.99
C ALA A 94 -15.65 -20.10 -14.88
N VAL A 95 -15.96 -19.35 -15.94
CA VAL A 95 -15.72 -17.90 -16.04
C VAL A 95 -16.47 -17.13 -14.97
N MET A 96 -17.77 -17.36 -14.84
CA MET A 96 -18.63 -16.66 -13.87
C MET A 96 -18.14 -16.87 -12.44
N GLY A 97 -17.78 -18.11 -12.09
CA GLY A 97 -17.25 -18.44 -10.77
C GLY A 97 -15.92 -17.75 -10.48
N LEU A 98 -15.02 -17.69 -11.46
CA LEU A 98 -13.71 -17.04 -11.31
C LEU A 98 -13.82 -15.52 -11.18
N PHE A 99 -14.67 -14.87 -11.97
CA PHE A 99 -14.94 -13.43 -11.82
C PHE A 99 -15.58 -13.10 -10.47
N PHE A 100 -16.51 -13.95 -10.01
CA PHE A 100 -17.09 -13.81 -8.68
C PHE A 100 -16.00 -13.91 -7.60
N SER A 101 -15.17 -14.96 -7.61
CA SER A 101 -14.08 -15.11 -6.65
C SER A 101 -13.07 -13.97 -6.71
N PHE A 102 -12.75 -13.45 -7.91
CA PHE A 102 -11.91 -12.28 -8.08
C PHE A 102 -12.51 -11.07 -7.36
N HIS A 103 -13.77 -10.73 -7.65
CA HIS A 103 -14.42 -9.55 -7.07
C HIS A 103 -14.69 -9.67 -5.57
N THR A 104 -14.87 -10.89 -5.06
CA THR A 104 -15.13 -11.15 -3.63
C THR A 104 -13.86 -11.20 -2.78
N VAL A 105 -12.74 -11.68 -3.32
CA VAL A 105 -11.54 -11.97 -2.51
C VAL A 105 -10.31 -11.16 -2.95
N LEU A 106 -10.11 -10.99 -4.25
CA LEU A 106 -8.89 -10.37 -4.80
C LEU A 106 -9.06 -8.86 -4.99
N ASN A 107 -10.13 -8.45 -5.67
CA ASN A 107 -10.45 -7.05 -5.91
C ASN A 107 -10.55 -6.21 -4.63
N PRO A 108 -11.09 -6.71 -3.49
CA PRO A 108 -11.15 -5.91 -2.27
C PRO A 108 -9.79 -5.66 -1.62
N VAL A 109 -8.72 -6.31 -2.10
CA VAL A 109 -7.33 -6.10 -1.64
C VAL A 109 -6.59 -5.11 -2.56
N ILE A 110 -6.68 -5.27 -3.89
CA ILE A 110 -6.06 -4.35 -4.87
C ILE A 110 -6.87 -3.06 -5.07
N ALA A 111 -8.18 -3.12 -4.80
CA ALA A 111 -9.15 -2.03 -4.87
C ALA A 111 -9.14 -1.27 -6.21
N LEU A 112 -9.30 -2.01 -7.31
CA LEU A 112 -9.10 -1.48 -8.67
C LEU A 112 -10.36 -1.46 -9.52
N LEU A 113 -11.17 -2.52 -9.48
CA LEU A 113 -12.31 -2.68 -10.39
C LEU A 113 -13.64 -2.43 -9.68
N ASP A 114 -14.61 -1.92 -10.42
CA ASP A 114 -16.01 -1.85 -9.98
C ASP A 114 -16.76 -3.13 -10.41
N PRO A 115 -17.24 -3.99 -9.49
CA PRO A 115 -17.94 -5.23 -9.86
C PRO A 115 -19.26 -5.00 -10.60
N THR A 116 -19.86 -3.80 -10.50
CA THR A 116 -21.08 -3.43 -11.23
C THR A 116 -20.76 -3.18 -12.71
N LEU A 117 -19.63 -2.53 -12.99
CA LEU A 117 -19.16 -2.25 -14.34
C LEU A 117 -18.44 -3.45 -14.97
N HIS A 118 -17.47 -4.03 -14.24
CA HIS A 118 -16.53 -5.04 -14.72
C HIS A 118 -17.09 -6.46 -14.62
N THR A 119 -18.22 -6.68 -15.30
CA THR A 119 -18.79 -8.00 -15.51
C THR A 119 -17.97 -8.78 -16.55
N PRO A 120 -18.01 -10.13 -16.57
CA PRO A 120 -17.28 -10.92 -17.57
C PRO A 120 -17.59 -10.50 -19.00
N ILE A 121 -18.87 -10.24 -19.29
CA ILE A 121 -19.34 -9.82 -20.61
C ILE A 121 -18.77 -8.45 -20.98
N TYR A 122 -18.90 -7.47 -20.07
CA TYR A 122 -18.40 -6.12 -20.28
C TYR A 122 -16.89 -6.12 -20.54
N VAL A 123 -16.12 -6.77 -19.65
CA VAL A 123 -14.66 -6.81 -19.75
C VAL A 123 -14.21 -7.56 -20.99
N ARG A 124 -14.78 -8.74 -21.29
CA ARG A 124 -14.42 -9.54 -22.48
C ARG A 124 -14.65 -8.78 -23.79
N ARG A 125 -15.71 -7.96 -23.85
CA ARG A 125 -16.00 -7.09 -24.99
C ARG A 125 -15.06 -5.89 -25.08
N ARG A 126 -14.69 -5.31 -23.93
CA ARG A 126 -13.93 -4.06 -23.87
C ARG A 126 -12.41 -4.25 -24.00
N SER A 127 -11.87 -5.30 -23.38
CA SER A 127 -10.45 -5.67 -23.46
C SER A 127 -10.25 -7.16 -23.19
N ARG A 128 -9.70 -7.86 -24.17
CA ARG A 128 -9.30 -9.28 -24.03
C ARG A 128 -8.11 -9.41 -23.09
N VAL A 129 -7.27 -8.39 -23.03
CA VAL A 129 -6.10 -8.35 -22.15
C VAL A 129 -6.54 -8.30 -20.68
N LEU A 130 -7.42 -7.36 -20.31
CA LEU A 130 -7.94 -7.28 -18.94
C LEU A 130 -8.75 -8.52 -18.55
N TYR A 131 -9.61 -9.01 -19.46
CA TYR A 131 -10.38 -10.24 -19.24
C TYR A 131 -9.47 -11.41 -18.85
N THR A 132 -8.40 -11.60 -19.62
CA THR A 132 -7.44 -12.69 -19.42
C THR A 132 -6.61 -12.49 -18.15
N ALA A 133 -6.25 -11.25 -17.80
CA ALA A 133 -5.53 -10.93 -16.57
C ALA A 133 -6.36 -11.23 -15.31
N ILE A 134 -7.65 -10.88 -15.30
CA ILE A 134 -8.59 -11.20 -14.20
C ILE A 134 -8.68 -12.72 -14.03
N LEU A 135 -8.86 -13.46 -15.13
CA LEU A 135 -8.93 -14.92 -15.09
C LEU A 135 -7.61 -15.55 -14.63
N ALA A 136 -6.45 -15.05 -15.07
CA ALA A 136 -5.15 -15.54 -14.63
C ALA A 136 -4.97 -15.37 -13.12
N ALA A 137 -5.27 -14.18 -12.58
CA ALA A 137 -5.20 -13.91 -11.16
C ALA A 137 -6.17 -14.80 -10.35
N ALA A 138 -7.40 -14.98 -10.82
CA ALA A 138 -8.37 -15.85 -10.15
C ALA A 138 -7.98 -17.34 -10.22
N CYS A 139 -7.54 -17.83 -11.39
CA CYS A 139 -7.13 -19.22 -11.57
C CYS A 139 -6.01 -19.60 -10.61
N ARG A 140 -5.08 -18.69 -10.33
CA ARG A 140 -4.00 -18.90 -9.36
C ARG A 140 -4.49 -19.48 -8.03
N PHE A 141 -5.60 -18.96 -7.51
CA PHE A 141 -6.10 -19.32 -6.17
C PHE A 141 -7.29 -20.28 -6.21
N PHE A 142 -8.15 -20.17 -7.22
CA PHE A 142 -9.46 -20.85 -7.22
C PHE A 142 -9.58 -21.97 -8.27
N LYS A 143 -8.74 -21.97 -9.31
CA LYS A 143 -8.62 -23.06 -10.29
C LYS A 143 -7.15 -23.31 -10.68
N PRO A 144 -6.28 -23.75 -9.72
CA PRO A 144 -4.84 -23.82 -9.96
C PRO A 144 -4.43 -24.71 -11.15
N SER A 145 -5.22 -25.72 -11.49
CA SER A 145 -4.99 -26.59 -12.66
C SER A 145 -4.99 -25.84 -14.00
N HIS A 146 -5.63 -24.68 -14.08
CA HIS A 146 -5.69 -23.85 -15.28
C HIS A 146 -4.78 -22.62 -15.19
N PHE A 147 -4.13 -22.39 -14.04
CA PHE A 147 -3.38 -21.16 -13.79
C PHE A 147 -2.25 -20.94 -14.80
N LYS A 148 -1.35 -21.92 -14.97
CA LYS A 148 -0.17 -21.76 -15.83
C LYS A 148 -0.50 -21.37 -17.27
N PRO A 149 -1.36 -22.12 -18.01
CA PRO A 149 -1.66 -21.75 -19.40
C PRO A 149 -2.42 -20.43 -19.53
N VAL A 150 -3.33 -20.10 -18.59
CA VAL A 150 -4.04 -18.81 -18.61
C VAL A 150 -3.10 -17.65 -18.28
N HIS A 151 -2.18 -17.84 -17.34
CA HIS A 151 -1.16 -16.85 -16.97
C HIS A 151 -0.17 -16.60 -18.11
N ASP A 152 0.31 -17.65 -18.78
CA ASP A 152 1.22 -17.53 -19.92
C ASP A 152 0.55 -16.76 -21.08
N LEU A 153 -0.72 -17.05 -21.35
CA LEU A 153 -1.51 -16.29 -22.32
C LEU A 153 -1.66 -14.83 -21.88
N ALA A 154 -1.93 -14.55 -20.60
CA ALA A 154 -2.01 -13.18 -20.10
C ALA A 154 -0.70 -12.41 -20.33
N GLN A 155 0.47 -13.02 -20.05
CA GLN A 155 1.77 -12.39 -20.29
C GLN A 155 2.01 -12.15 -21.79
N LEU A 156 1.63 -13.12 -22.65
CA LEU A 156 1.71 -12.97 -24.10
C LEU A 156 0.84 -11.80 -24.59
N LEU A 157 -0.41 -11.72 -24.13
CA LEU A 157 -1.33 -10.66 -24.51
C LEU A 157 -0.88 -9.29 -24.02
N LEU A 158 -0.28 -9.19 -22.82
CA LEU A 158 0.35 -7.94 -22.37
C LEU A 158 1.48 -7.51 -23.32
N GLY A 159 2.38 -8.43 -23.69
CA GLY A 159 3.48 -8.13 -24.62
C GLY A 159 2.99 -7.72 -26.01
N ARG A 160 1.96 -8.41 -26.52
CA ARG A 160 1.34 -8.10 -27.81
C ARG A 160 0.63 -6.76 -27.79
N ALA A 161 -0.13 -6.45 -26.74
CA ALA A 161 -0.82 -5.17 -26.57
C ALA A 161 0.16 -3.99 -26.58
N LEU A 162 1.30 -4.14 -25.91
CA LEU A 162 2.39 -3.15 -25.98
C LEU A 162 2.92 -2.99 -27.41
N SER A 163 3.16 -4.11 -28.11
CA SER A 163 3.68 -4.10 -29.49
C SER A 163 2.68 -3.47 -30.48
N ASP A 164 1.39 -3.67 -30.26
CA ASP A 164 0.30 -3.13 -31.09
C ASP A 164 -0.02 -1.65 -30.73
N GLY A 165 0.70 -1.05 -29.77
CA GLY A 165 0.53 0.35 -29.37
C GLY A 165 -0.76 0.62 -28.58
N ILE A 166 -1.29 -0.38 -27.88
CA ILE A 166 -2.50 -0.22 -27.08
C ILE A 166 -2.22 0.66 -25.86
N SER A 167 -3.00 1.72 -25.69
CA SER A 167 -3.01 2.59 -24.52
C SER A 167 -4.47 2.78 -24.08
N SER A 168 -4.89 2.05 -23.05
CA SER A 168 -6.26 2.06 -22.52
C SER A 168 -6.28 1.86 -21.01
N VAL A 169 -7.37 2.27 -20.36
CA VAL A 169 -7.56 2.07 -18.91
C VAL A 169 -7.54 0.58 -18.57
N GLU A 170 -8.18 -0.24 -19.41
CA GLU A 170 -8.24 -1.68 -19.22
C GLU A 170 -6.84 -2.33 -19.30
N TYR A 171 -5.99 -1.85 -20.20
CA TYR A 171 -4.62 -2.34 -20.32
C TYR A 171 -3.76 -1.95 -19.11
N ILE A 172 -3.91 -0.71 -18.62
CA ILE A 172 -3.29 -0.25 -17.37
C ILE A 172 -3.73 -1.16 -16.20
N GLN A 173 -5.03 -1.45 -16.10
CA GLN A 173 -5.59 -2.31 -15.07
C GLN A 173 -5.06 -3.75 -15.16
N ALA A 174 -4.90 -4.28 -16.37
CA ALA A 174 -4.32 -5.61 -16.60
C ALA A 174 -2.87 -5.68 -16.11
N LEU A 175 -2.05 -4.65 -16.40
CA LEU A 175 -0.69 -4.53 -15.86
C LEU A 175 -0.68 -4.49 -14.33
N SER A 176 -1.56 -3.70 -13.70
CA SER A 176 -1.69 -3.66 -12.25
C SER A 176 -2.04 -5.03 -11.66
N ILE A 177 -3.03 -5.75 -12.21
CA ILE A 177 -3.44 -7.08 -11.73
C ILE A 177 -2.31 -8.10 -11.86
N MET A 178 -1.67 -8.17 -13.03
CA MET A 178 -0.62 -9.15 -13.31
C MET A 178 0.65 -8.91 -12.51
N THR A 179 0.89 -7.67 -12.07
CA THR A 179 2.02 -7.34 -11.20
C THR A 179 1.72 -7.51 -9.72
N TYR A 180 0.45 -7.37 -9.31
CA TYR A 180 0.03 -7.54 -7.93
C TYR A 180 0.09 -9.01 -7.48
N TRP A 181 -0.49 -9.93 -8.26
CA TRP A 181 -0.44 -11.39 -7.99
C TRP A 181 0.56 -12.13 -8.88
N LYS A 182 1.74 -11.53 -9.04
CA LYS A 182 2.86 -12.07 -9.83
C LYS A 182 3.43 -13.38 -9.28
N GLU A 183 4.12 -14.14 -10.12
CA GLU A 183 4.95 -15.27 -9.66
C GLU A 183 6.18 -14.76 -8.87
N ALA A 184 6.74 -15.62 -8.01
CA ALA A 184 7.84 -15.21 -7.12
C ALA A 184 9.08 -14.79 -7.93
N GLU A 185 9.28 -15.46 -9.07
CA GLU A 185 10.36 -15.30 -10.03
C GLU A 185 10.17 -14.06 -10.91
N ASP A 186 8.96 -13.48 -10.97
CA ASP A 186 8.70 -12.29 -11.76
C ASP A 186 9.31 -11.04 -11.09
N THR A 187 10.39 -10.52 -11.69
CA THR A 187 11.09 -9.32 -11.24
C THR A 187 10.64 -8.04 -11.97
N SER A 188 9.65 -8.14 -12.86
CA SER A 188 9.25 -7.07 -13.78
C SER A 188 8.26 -6.05 -13.23
N THR A 189 7.79 -6.20 -11.98
CA THR A 189 6.82 -5.29 -11.31
C THR A 189 7.12 -3.82 -11.54
N TRP A 190 8.36 -3.38 -11.25
CA TRP A 190 8.76 -1.97 -11.36
C TRP A 190 8.64 -1.44 -12.80
N ARG A 191 9.02 -2.27 -13.79
CA ARG A 191 8.97 -1.90 -15.21
C ARG A 191 7.53 -1.81 -15.71
N LYS A 192 6.71 -2.84 -15.42
CA LYS A 192 5.30 -2.90 -15.81
C LYS A 192 4.47 -1.80 -15.14
N LEU A 193 4.70 -1.52 -13.86
CA LEU A 193 4.05 -0.41 -13.15
C LEU A 193 4.43 0.94 -13.77
N GLY A 194 5.71 1.14 -14.11
CA GLY A 194 6.13 2.38 -14.78
C GLY A 194 5.55 2.57 -16.17
N LEU A 195 5.35 1.48 -16.92
CA LEU A 195 4.60 1.50 -18.17
C LEU A 195 3.14 1.91 -17.94
N ALA A 196 2.48 1.31 -16.95
CA ALA A 196 1.09 1.62 -16.59
C ALA A 196 0.91 3.11 -16.21
N ILE A 197 1.83 3.67 -15.41
CA ILE A 197 1.81 5.07 -15.01
C ILE A 197 2.01 6.00 -16.21
N ARG A 198 2.94 5.69 -17.12
CA ARG A 198 3.15 6.49 -18.33
C ARG A 198 1.93 6.51 -19.24
N MET A 199 1.27 5.37 -19.43
CA MET A 199 0.01 5.31 -20.18
C MET A 199 -1.12 6.06 -19.45
N ALA A 200 -1.18 6.03 -18.12
CA ALA A 200 -2.15 6.82 -17.36
C ALA A 200 -1.95 8.34 -17.55
N PHE A 201 -0.70 8.80 -17.67
CA PHE A 201 -0.41 10.18 -18.04
C PHE A 201 -0.82 10.51 -19.48
N GLU A 202 -0.53 9.61 -20.43
CA GLU A 202 -0.94 9.75 -21.83
C GLU A 202 -2.47 9.85 -22.00
N LEU A 203 -3.21 9.09 -21.19
CA LEU A 203 -4.68 9.13 -21.13
C LEU A 203 -5.23 10.26 -20.24
N ASN A 204 -4.36 11.12 -19.68
CA ASN A 204 -4.74 12.23 -18.81
C ASN A 204 -5.53 11.84 -17.55
N LEU A 205 -5.34 10.62 -17.02
CA LEU A 205 -6.07 10.15 -15.83
C LEU A 205 -5.75 10.96 -14.56
N HIS A 206 -4.61 11.66 -14.56
CA HIS A 206 -4.18 12.56 -13.50
C HIS A 206 -4.92 13.91 -13.48
N ILE A 207 -5.67 14.24 -14.55
CA ILE A 207 -6.43 15.47 -14.64
C ILE A 207 -7.80 15.25 -13.99
N ALA A 208 -8.10 16.02 -12.94
CA ALA A 208 -9.40 15.97 -12.28
C ALA A 208 -10.51 16.37 -13.27
N LYS A 209 -11.54 15.52 -13.38
CA LYS A 209 -12.71 15.81 -14.20
C LYS A 209 -13.69 16.71 -13.45
N ALA A 210 -14.40 17.58 -14.17
CA ALA A 210 -15.31 18.55 -13.59
C ALA A 210 -16.59 17.91 -13.03
N ASP A 211 -17.06 18.35 -11.87
CA ASP A 211 -18.40 18.00 -11.37
C ASP A 211 -19.52 18.69 -12.19
N PRO A 212 -20.75 18.13 -12.22
CA PRO A 212 -21.17 16.87 -11.60
C PRO A 212 -20.81 15.63 -12.44
N LEU A 213 -20.97 14.44 -11.85
CA LEU A 213 -20.93 13.19 -12.61
C LEU A 213 -22.04 13.13 -13.67
N PRO A 214 -21.83 12.39 -14.78
CA PRO A 214 -22.88 12.07 -15.73
C PRO A 214 -24.13 11.50 -15.04
N ILE A 215 -25.30 11.82 -15.60
CA ILE A 215 -26.58 11.29 -15.12
C ILE A 215 -26.71 9.80 -15.46
N ASP A 216 -26.19 9.40 -16.62
CA ASP A 216 -26.15 8.01 -17.06
C ASP A 216 -25.18 7.19 -16.20
N GLU A 217 -25.66 6.08 -15.64
CA GLU A 217 -24.89 5.25 -14.71
C GLU A 217 -23.65 4.64 -15.36
N LEU A 218 -23.76 4.20 -16.62
CA LEU A 218 -22.62 3.59 -17.32
C LEU A 218 -21.50 4.62 -17.50
N GLN A 219 -21.83 5.80 -18.05
CA GLN A 219 -20.86 6.89 -18.21
C GLN A 219 -20.27 7.37 -16.88
N ALA A 220 -21.09 7.45 -15.82
CA ALA A 220 -20.62 7.81 -14.49
C ALA A 220 -19.63 6.78 -13.94
N ARG A 221 -19.91 5.49 -14.09
CA ARG A 221 -19.01 4.41 -13.64
C ARG A 221 -17.75 4.31 -14.48
N GLU A 222 -17.82 4.54 -15.78
CA GLU A 222 -16.63 4.62 -16.66
C GLU A 222 -15.72 5.78 -16.25
N ARG A 223 -16.29 6.95 -15.93
CA ARG A 223 -15.53 8.07 -15.37
C ARG A 223 -14.89 7.72 -14.03
N LEU A 224 -15.65 7.11 -13.11
CA LEU A 224 -15.12 6.67 -11.81
C LEU A 224 -14.06 5.56 -11.96
N ASN A 225 -14.14 4.75 -13.02
CA ASN A 225 -13.14 3.73 -13.33
C ASN A 225 -11.76 4.33 -13.63
N GLU A 226 -11.73 5.40 -14.43
CA GLU A 226 -10.52 6.17 -14.71
C GLU A 226 -9.93 6.80 -13.44
N GLU A 227 -10.77 7.51 -12.67
CA GLU A 227 -10.36 8.19 -11.44
C GLU A 227 -9.83 7.17 -10.41
N ARG A 228 -10.54 6.06 -10.20
CA ARG A 228 -10.12 4.95 -9.31
C ARG A 228 -8.80 4.32 -9.75
N THR A 229 -8.61 4.13 -11.06
CA THR A 229 -7.36 3.59 -11.60
C THR A 229 -6.19 4.52 -11.27
N TRP A 230 -6.38 5.84 -11.32
CA TRP A 230 -5.37 6.80 -10.89
C TRP A 230 -5.05 6.72 -9.39
N PHE A 231 -6.07 6.66 -8.53
CA PHE A 231 -5.88 6.40 -7.09
C PHE A 231 -5.10 5.11 -6.82
N GLN A 232 -5.42 4.04 -7.55
CA GLN A 232 -4.75 2.75 -7.42
C GLN A 232 -3.29 2.80 -7.84
N LEU A 233 -2.97 3.42 -8.97
CA LEU A 233 -1.59 3.58 -9.43
C LEU A 233 -0.76 4.43 -8.47
N ALA A 234 -1.31 5.54 -7.96
CA ALA A 234 -0.63 6.39 -6.98
C ALA A 234 -0.29 5.62 -5.69
N CYS A 235 -1.25 4.84 -5.17
CA CYS A 235 -1.01 4.00 -4.00
C CYS A 235 0.06 2.94 -4.29
N TYR A 236 0.02 2.34 -5.48
CA TYR A 236 0.90 1.23 -5.83
C TYR A 236 2.33 1.68 -6.14
N ASP A 237 2.51 2.82 -6.81
CA ASP A 237 3.81 3.46 -7.04
C ASP A 237 4.50 3.78 -5.72
N LEU A 238 3.78 4.46 -4.82
CA LEU A 238 4.31 4.84 -3.51
C LEU A 238 4.68 3.61 -2.66
N ALA A 239 3.81 2.60 -2.60
CA ALA A 239 4.09 1.36 -1.87
C ALA A 239 5.30 0.59 -2.45
N THR A 240 5.42 0.55 -3.78
CA THR A 240 6.51 -0.17 -4.47
C THR A 240 7.84 0.58 -4.35
N SER A 241 7.83 1.91 -4.48
CA SER A 241 8.98 2.79 -4.27
C SER A 241 9.58 2.59 -2.88
N LEU A 242 8.73 2.64 -1.84
CA LEU A 242 9.11 2.38 -0.45
C LEU A 242 9.75 1.01 -0.24
N ARG A 243 9.19 -0.03 -0.88
CA ARG A 243 9.66 -1.40 -0.72
C ARG A 243 11.01 -1.62 -1.41
N ARG A 244 11.17 -1.09 -2.62
CA ARG A 244 12.35 -1.32 -3.46
C ARG A 244 13.46 -0.30 -3.28
N GLY A 245 13.22 0.75 -2.48
CA GLY A 245 14.16 1.88 -2.35
C GLY A 245 14.40 2.59 -3.69
N LYS A 246 13.36 2.73 -4.51
CA LYS A 246 13.43 3.35 -5.84
C LYS A 246 12.67 4.68 -5.84
N PRO A 247 13.05 5.67 -6.66
CA PRO A 247 12.30 6.93 -6.78
C PRO A 247 10.87 6.66 -7.25
N ARG A 248 9.90 7.42 -6.75
CA ARG A 248 8.52 7.38 -7.26
C ARG A 248 8.46 7.86 -8.71
N MET A 249 7.47 7.39 -9.46
CA MET A 249 7.24 7.79 -10.84
C MET A 249 6.17 8.86 -10.98
N ILE A 250 5.22 8.94 -10.05
CA ILE A 250 4.20 9.99 -10.01
C ILE A 250 4.75 11.17 -9.21
N PRO A 251 4.83 12.38 -9.82
CA PRO A 251 5.21 13.61 -9.12
C PRO A 251 4.20 13.99 -8.04
N GLU A 252 4.65 14.76 -7.03
CA GLU A 252 3.84 15.15 -5.87
C GLU A 252 2.63 15.99 -6.28
N GLU A 253 2.81 16.90 -7.24
CA GLU A 253 1.78 17.78 -7.79
C GLU A 253 0.66 17.07 -8.54
N HIS A 254 0.90 15.81 -8.96
CA HIS A 254 -0.09 14.98 -9.67
C HIS A 254 -0.68 13.89 -8.78
N PHE A 255 -0.27 13.83 -7.50
CA PHE A 255 -0.81 12.85 -6.58
C PHE A 255 -2.30 13.12 -6.32
N PRO A 256 -3.18 12.08 -6.31
CA PRO A 256 -4.60 12.26 -6.08
C PRO A 256 -4.87 12.96 -4.73
N GLN A 257 -5.76 13.95 -4.72
CA GLN A 257 -6.15 14.69 -3.51
C GLN A 257 -7.66 14.57 -3.26
N GLY A 258 -8.05 14.79 -2.00
CA GLY A 258 -9.47 14.90 -1.64
C GLY A 258 -10.26 13.58 -1.74
N GLY A 259 -9.62 12.43 -1.52
CA GLY A 259 -10.26 11.12 -1.70
C GLY A 259 -11.54 10.93 -0.88
N LEU A 260 -11.64 11.51 0.31
CA LEU A 260 -12.89 11.47 1.10
C LEU A 260 -14.04 12.24 0.42
N LYS A 261 -13.74 13.42 -0.14
CA LYS A 261 -14.71 14.21 -0.91
C LYS A 261 -15.11 13.47 -2.18
N TRP A 262 -14.15 12.84 -2.85
CA TRP A 262 -14.39 12.00 -4.02
C TRP A 262 -15.44 10.92 -3.70
N ILE A 263 -15.22 10.10 -2.66
CA ILE A 263 -16.18 9.06 -2.21
C ILE A 263 -17.57 9.64 -1.92
N GLN A 264 -17.64 10.80 -1.29
CA GLN A 264 -18.90 11.46 -0.95
C GLN A 264 -19.68 11.90 -2.19
N ASN A 265 -18.98 12.42 -3.21
CA ASN A 265 -19.56 12.95 -4.44
C ASN A 265 -20.27 11.87 -5.28
N HIS A 266 -19.87 10.60 -5.17
CA HIS A 266 -20.42 9.51 -5.97
C HIS A 266 -21.10 8.41 -5.14
N SER A 267 -21.70 8.80 -4.01
CA SER A 267 -22.41 7.89 -3.10
C SER A 267 -23.55 7.10 -3.75
N LYS A 268 -24.15 7.59 -4.85
CA LYS A 268 -25.15 6.87 -5.66
C LYS A 268 -24.57 5.71 -6.46
N PHE A 269 -23.29 5.75 -6.79
CA PHE A 269 -22.58 4.76 -7.59
C PHE A 269 -21.56 4.02 -6.73
N SER A 270 -21.99 3.54 -5.56
CA SER A 270 -21.09 2.93 -4.57
C SER A 270 -20.28 1.78 -5.14
N CYS A 271 -18.97 1.77 -4.86
CA CYS A 271 -18.09 0.64 -5.07
C CYS A 271 -17.23 0.43 -3.82
N ASN A 272 -17.24 -0.79 -3.27
CA ASN A 272 -16.50 -1.12 -2.05
C ASN A 272 -14.97 -0.91 -2.19
N ALA A 273 -14.46 -0.92 -3.43
CA ALA A 273 -13.05 -0.64 -3.72
C ALA A 273 -12.67 0.82 -3.40
N ASP A 274 -13.60 1.77 -3.51
CA ASP A 274 -13.31 3.21 -3.42
C ASP A 274 -12.78 3.61 -2.03
N VAL A 275 -13.48 3.15 -1.00
CA VAL A 275 -13.10 3.37 0.40
C VAL A 275 -11.77 2.70 0.71
N MET A 276 -11.58 1.48 0.22
CA MET A 276 -10.34 0.73 0.41
C MET A 276 -9.16 1.47 -0.22
N ILE A 277 -9.27 1.93 -1.47
CA ILE A 277 -8.13 2.54 -2.16
C ILE A 277 -7.78 3.92 -1.62
N VAL A 278 -8.79 4.77 -1.36
CA VAL A 278 -8.57 6.09 -0.76
C VAL A 278 -7.92 5.95 0.61
N THR A 279 -8.47 5.09 1.48
CA THR A 279 -7.91 4.89 2.81
C THR A 279 -6.49 4.33 2.75
N SER A 280 -6.23 3.39 1.84
CA SER A 280 -4.90 2.81 1.65
C SER A 280 -3.88 3.85 1.17
N LEU A 281 -4.29 4.72 0.24
CA LEU A 281 -3.46 5.81 -0.29
C LEU A 281 -3.05 6.79 0.83
N GLU A 282 -4.02 7.25 1.61
CA GLU A 282 -3.81 8.16 2.73
C GLU A 282 -2.85 7.56 3.77
N MET A 283 -3.05 6.28 4.13
CA MET A 283 -2.18 5.58 5.06
C MET A 283 -0.75 5.43 4.54
N VAL A 284 -0.57 5.06 3.26
CA VAL A 284 0.77 4.87 2.70
C VAL A 284 1.49 6.21 2.55
N ALA A 285 0.78 7.30 2.27
CA ALA A 285 1.32 8.66 2.23
C ALA A 285 1.89 9.09 3.59
N HIS A 286 1.11 8.94 4.66
CA HIS A 286 1.57 9.22 6.02
C HIS A 286 2.72 8.30 6.44
N TYR A 287 2.60 7.00 6.18
CA TYR A 287 3.66 6.03 6.47
C TYR A 287 4.97 6.38 5.75
N ASN A 288 4.90 6.80 4.48
CA ASN A 288 6.06 7.28 3.73
C ASN A 288 6.69 8.49 4.41
N LEU A 289 5.89 9.50 4.74
CA LEU A 289 6.37 10.72 5.39
C LEU A 289 7.07 10.42 6.72
N PHE A 290 6.49 9.55 7.56
CA PHE A 290 7.10 9.16 8.84
C PHE A 290 8.45 8.49 8.63
N ARG A 291 8.56 7.59 7.66
CA ARG A 291 9.80 6.90 7.35
C ARG A 291 10.86 7.81 6.74
N SER A 292 10.48 8.69 5.82
CA SER A 292 11.38 9.66 5.21
C SER A 292 11.95 10.59 6.27
N LEU A 293 11.11 11.10 7.17
CA LEU A 293 11.56 11.92 8.30
C LEU A 293 12.49 11.14 9.23
N ARG A 294 12.08 9.93 9.65
CA ARG A 294 12.92 9.09 10.50
C ARG A 294 14.31 8.86 9.89
N SER A 295 14.39 8.70 8.57
CA SER A 295 15.66 8.50 7.86
C SER A 295 16.47 9.79 7.64
N ALA A 296 15.82 10.95 7.63
CA ALA A 296 16.46 12.24 7.36
C ALA A 296 16.94 12.94 8.65
N VAL A 297 16.35 12.60 9.80
CA VAL A 297 16.76 13.15 11.09
C VAL A 297 18.10 12.56 11.51
N THR A 298 19.03 13.46 11.83
CA THR A 298 20.34 13.16 12.39
C THR A 298 20.53 13.99 13.66
N HIS A 299 21.53 13.67 14.47
CA HIS A 299 21.86 14.47 15.67
C HIS A 299 22.13 15.96 15.34
N LEU A 300 22.55 16.29 14.12
CA LEU A 300 22.91 17.64 13.69
C LEU A 300 21.70 18.51 13.30
N ASN A 301 20.68 17.92 12.67
CA ASN A 301 19.53 18.67 12.13
C ASN A 301 18.25 18.52 12.96
N ARG A 302 18.25 17.64 13.97
CA ARG A 302 17.07 17.29 14.76
C ARG A 302 16.37 18.47 15.41
N ILE A 303 17.10 19.38 16.04
CA ILE A 303 16.53 20.57 16.71
C ILE A 303 15.83 21.46 15.68
N GLN A 304 16.41 21.61 14.50
CA GLN A 304 15.85 22.42 13.41
C GLN A 304 14.59 21.77 12.82
N LEU A 305 14.58 20.44 12.70
CA LEU A 305 13.46 19.67 12.17
C LEU A 305 12.35 19.41 13.20
N GLU A 306 12.60 19.60 14.49
CA GLU A 306 11.66 19.26 15.57
C GLU A 306 10.24 19.84 15.37
N PRO A 307 10.05 21.14 15.07
CA PRO A 307 8.72 21.71 14.86
C PRO A 307 7.96 21.00 13.73
N PHE A 308 8.67 20.70 12.64
CA PHE A 308 8.10 19.98 11.50
C PHE A 308 7.75 18.53 11.85
N ILE A 309 8.61 17.83 12.57
CA ILE A 309 8.34 16.45 13.00
C ILE A 309 7.14 16.42 13.96
N ARG A 310 7.05 17.36 14.91
CA ARG A 310 5.89 17.48 15.81
C ARG A 310 4.59 17.72 15.06
N HIS A 311 4.64 18.57 14.04
CA HIS A 311 3.50 18.82 13.16
C HIS A 311 3.06 17.55 12.43
N VAL A 312 4.00 16.79 11.87
CA VAL A 312 3.74 15.51 11.21
C VAL A 312 3.20 14.45 12.18
N ILE A 313 3.76 14.36 13.39
CA ILE A 313 3.24 13.46 14.43
C ILE A 313 1.79 13.81 14.75
N SER A 314 1.49 15.09 15.00
CA SER A 314 0.14 15.53 15.32
C SER A 314 -0.84 15.27 14.17
N GLY A 315 -0.43 15.47 12.92
CA GLY A 315 -1.23 15.09 11.75
C GLY A 315 -1.50 13.59 11.68
N GLY A 316 -0.47 12.78 11.93
CA GLY A 316 -0.58 11.33 12.00
C GLY A 316 -1.53 10.82 13.08
N GLU A 317 -1.44 11.39 14.28
CA GLU A 317 -2.35 11.06 15.40
C GLU A 317 -3.79 11.42 15.05
N ARG A 318 -4.04 12.64 14.55
CA ARG A 318 -5.37 13.05 14.11
C ARG A 318 -5.95 12.13 13.05
N PHE A 319 -5.14 11.69 12.09
CA PHE A 319 -5.58 10.73 11.09
C PHE A 319 -5.93 9.37 11.71
N LEU A 320 -5.07 8.82 12.57
CA LEU A 320 -5.28 7.50 13.17
C LEU A 320 -6.47 7.46 14.13
N ASP A 321 -6.69 8.53 14.89
CA ASP A 321 -7.76 8.60 15.88
C ASP A 321 -9.10 9.09 15.28
N GLY A 322 -9.02 9.95 14.26
CA GLY A 322 -10.20 10.59 13.64
C GLY A 322 -10.76 9.85 12.43
N TRP A 323 -9.98 8.99 11.76
CA TRP A 323 -10.46 8.32 10.55
C TRP A 323 -11.42 7.17 10.90
N PRO A 324 -12.64 7.17 10.33
CA PRO A 324 -13.70 6.23 10.72
C PRO A 324 -13.51 4.83 10.10
N PHE A 325 -12.36 4.17 10.31
CA PHE A 325 -12.00 2.91 9.63
C PHE A 325 -13.09 1.84 9.66
N GLU A 326 -13.79 1.71 10.79
CA GLU A 326 -14.80 0.65 10.98
C GLU A 326 -16.21 1.06 10.51
N THR A 327 -16.48 2.36 10.46
CA THR A 327 -17.83 2.92 10.28
C THR A 327 -18.00 3.69 8.96
N ILE A 328 -16.91 3.92 8.21
CA ILE A 328 -16.93 4.69 6.96
C ILE A 328 -17.83 4.06 5.90
N ASP A 329 -17.87 2.72 5.83
CA ASP A 329 -18.76 1.99 4.94
C ASP A 329 -19.17 0.64 5.55
N PRO A 330 -20.47 0.44 5.84
CA PRO A 330 -20.96 -0.85 6.31
C PRO A 330 -20.81 -1.97 5.26
N ASN A 331 -20.68 -1.64 3.98
CA ASN A 331 -20.54 -2.62 2.89
C ASN A 331 -19.09 -3.07 2.65
N LEU A 332 -18.11 -2.47 3.34
CA LEU A 332 -16.73 -2.87 3.20
C LEU A 332 -16.55 -4.37 3.51
N SER A 333 -15.90 -5.09 2.59
CA SER A 333 -15.72 -6.53 2.70
C SER A 333 -14.92 -6.91 3.96
N PRO A 334 -15.15 -8.09 4.56
CA PRO A 334 -14.39 -8.54 5.73
C PRO A 334 -12.87 -8.52 5.50
N ILE A 335 -12.41 -8.98 4.33
CA ILE A 335 -10.99 -8.97 3.98
C ILE A 335 -10.44 -7.54 3.87
N SER A 336 -11.16 -6.60 3.25
CA SER A 336 -10.73 -5.19 3.20
C SER A 336 -10.60 -4.59 4.60
N ARG A 337 -11.54 -4.89 5.52
CA ARG A 337 -11.45 -4.44 6.92
C ARG A 337 -10.20 -4.98 7.60
N SER A 338 -9.90 -6.27 7.42
CA SER A 338 -8.68 -6.90 7.94
C SER A 338 -7.40 -6.24 7.41
N PHE A 339 -7.35 -5.95 6.11
CA PHE A 339 -6.22 -5.25 5.48
C PHE A 339 -6.08 -3.80 5.95
N LEU A 340 -7.17 -3.03 6.07
CA LEU A 340 -7.13 -1.67 6.61
C LEU A 340 -6.67 -1.66 8.08
N ARG A 341 -7.13 -2.61 8.91
CA ARG A 341 -6.63 -2.77 10.29
C ARG A 341 -5.14 -3.08 10.30
N PHE A 342 -4.67 -3.94 9.40
CA PHE A 342 -3.24 -4.23 9.27
C PHE A 342 -2.43 -2.98 8.90
N TYR A 343 -2.89 -2.19 7.93
CA TYR A 343 -2.25 -0.93 7.53
C TYR A 343 -2.28 0.11 8.65
N HIS A 344 -3.38 0.20 9.39
CA HIS A 344 -3.50 1.06 10.57
C HIS A 344 -2.44 0.69 11.62
N ILE A 345 -2.35 -0.58 12.03
CA ILE A 345 -1.36 -1.03 13.03
C ILE A 345 0.07 -0.76 12.54
N ARG A 346 0.34 -1.03 11.25
CA ARG A 346 1.64 -0.74 10.63
C ARG A 346 1.99 0.76 10.67
N MET A 347 1.02 1.63 10.40
CA MET A 347 1.20 3.08 10.47
C MET A 347 1.43 3.54 11.92
N ARG A 348 0.73 2.95 12.90
CA ARG A 348 0.97 3.21 14.34
C ARG A 348 2.41 2.89 14.73
N LEU A 349 2.97 1.77 14.26
CA LEU A 349 4.36 1.43 14.51
C LEU A 349 5.31 2.50 13.95
N ALA A 350 5.14 2.91 12.69
CA ALA A 350 6.00 3.94 12.09
C ALA A 350 5.89 5.30 12.79
N LEU A 351 4.69 5.68 13.24
CA LEU A 351 4.46 6.90 14.01
C LEU A 351 5.15 6.84 15.39
N ALA A 352 5.03 5.70 16.08
CA ALA A 352 5.69 5.49 17.37
C ALA A 352 7.23 5.55 17.23
N GLU A 353 7.79 4.98 16.16
CA GLU A 353 9.21 5.11 15.84
C GLU A 353 9.62 6.56 15.60
N LEU A 354 8.80 7.35 14.90
CA LEU A 354 9.09 8.77 14.68
C LEU A 354 9.06 9.57 15.99
N LYS A 355 8.16 9.23 16.93
CA LYS A 355 8.14 9.86 18.26
C LYS A 355 9.43 9.57 19.04
N LEU A 356 9.97 8.35 18.96
CA LEU A 356 11.25 8.00 19.57
C LEU A 356 12.42 8.85 19.04
N VAL A 357 12.37 9.24 17.76
CA VAL A 357 13.36 10.15 17.16
C VAL A 357 13.33 11.55 17.77
N LEU A 358 12.24 11.97 18.42
CA LEU A 358 12.15 13.29 19.09
C LEU A 358 12.56 13.29 20.57
N VAL A 359 12.77 12.13 21.19
CA VAL A 359 13.23 12.02 22.59
C VAL A 359 14.68 12.48 22.82
N TYR A 360 14.90 13.76 23.13
CA TYR A 360 16.22 14.32 23.48
C TYR A 360 16.12 14.84 24.91
N ASN A 361 16.95 14.33 25.82
CA ASN A 361 16.79 14.51 27.27
C ASN A 361 15.37 14.18 27.78
N PRO A 362 14.89 12.93 27.60
CA PRO A 362 13.59 12.52 28.13
C PRO A 362 13.49 12.81 29.63
N LEU A 363 12.32 13.28 30.06
CA LEU A 363 11.94 13.10 31.46
C LEU A 363 12.12 11.61 31.83
N PRO A 364 12.57 11.29 33.05
CA PRO A 364 12.73 9.89 33.48
C PRO A 364 11.49 9.06 33.13
N GLY A 365 11.68 7.99 32.34
CA GLY A 365 10.59 7.09 31.92
C GLY A 365 9.86 7.46 30.62
N ALA A 366 9.99 8.68 30.07
CA ALA A 366 9.30 9.06 28.83
C ALA A 366 9.78 8.25 27.61
N ALA A 367 11.09 7.99 27.52
CA ALA A 367 11.66 7.11 26.50
C ALA A 367 11.12 5.68 26.61
N HIS A 368 10.96 5.19 27.84
CA HIS A 368 10.45 3.84 28.10
C HIS A 368 8.98 3.70 27.67
N ILE A 369 8.14 4.71 27.92
CA ILE A 369 6.74 4.72 27.47
C ILE A 369 6.64 4.65 25.95
N LEU A 370 7.39 5.50 25.24
CA LEU A 370 7.39 5.51 23.77
C LEU A 370 7.99 4.23 23.17
N MET A 371 8.94 3.62 23.88
CA MET A 371 9.48 2.32 23.51
C MET A 371 8.40 1.23 23.62
N LEU A 372 7.62 1.24 24.71
CA LEU A 372 6.50 0.33 24.88
C LEU A 372 5.42 0.53 23.82
N ASP A 373 5.15 1.76 23.37
CA ASP A 373 4.22 2.01 22.26
C ASP A 373 4.67 1.30 20.97
N CYS A 374 5.97 1.36 20.66
CA CYS A 374 6.53 0.65 19.50
C CYS A 374 6.42 -0.87 19.67
N VAL A 375 6.74 -1.38 20.86
CA VAL A 375 6.60 -2.81 21.20
C VAL A 375 5.16 -3.28 21.04
N ASN A 376 4.20 -2.54 21.59
CA ASN A 376 2.78 -2.85 21.52
C ASN A 376 2.28 -2.83 20.08
N ALA A 377 2.70 -1.85 19.27
CA ALA A 377 2.33 -1.79 17.86
C ALA A 377 2.94 -2.95 17.05
N ALA A 378 4.21 -3.30 17.29
CA ALA A 378 4.88 -4.41 16.62
C ALA A 378 4.25 -5.76 17.00
N LEU A 379 4.03 -6.02 18.30
CA LEU A 379 3.33 -7.22 18.77
C LEU A 379 1.89 -7.27 18.26
N GLY A 380 1.19 -6.12 18.24
CA GLY A 380 -0.16 -6.00 17.68
C GLY A 380 -0.21 -6.41 16.21
N LEU A 381 0.79 -6.01 15.41
CA LEU A 381 0.87 -6.39 14.00
C LEU A 381 1.03 -7.91 13.85
N LEU A 382 1.94 -8.52 14.61
CA LEU A 382 2.17 -9.97 14.58
C LEU A 382 0.95 -10.75 15.09
N ARG A 383 0.27 -10.25 16.13
CA ARG A 383 -0.95 -10.84 16.65
C ARG A 383 -2.06 -10.80 15.62
N HIS A 384 -2.25 -9.67 14.93
CA HIS A 384 -3.24 -9.54 13.84
C HIS A 384 -3.05 -10.59 12.74
N ILE A 385 -1.80 -10.95 12.43
CA ILE A 385 -1.51 -12.06 11.52
C ILE A 385 -2.09 -13.38 12.03
N THR A 386 -1.88 -13.69 13.31
CA THR A 386 -2.31 -14.97 13.92
C THR A 386 -3.79 -15.03 14.27
N THR A 387 -4.40 -13.91 14.64
CA THR A 387 -5.78 -13.86 15.13
C THR A 387 -6.80 -13.54 14.05
N ASP A 388 -6.36 -12.94 12.94
CA ASP A 388 -7.26 -12.48 11.87
C ASP A 388 -6.85 -13.00 10.49
N PHE A 389 -5.60 -12.79 10.06
CA PHE A 389 -5.21 -13.19 8.69
C PHE A 389 -5.13 -14.72 8.51
N ALA A 390 -4.46 -15.42 9.43
CA ALA A 390 -4.26 -16.86 9.33
C ALA A 390 -5.57 -17.66 9.46
N PRO A 391 -6.47 -17.38 10.43
CA PRO A 391 -7.74 -18.11 10.55
C PRO A 391 -8.68 -17.90 9.35
N ASN A 392 -8.65 -16.72 8.74
CA ASN A 392 -9.48 -16.39 7.58
C ASN A 392 -8.81 -16.71 6.21
N GLY A 393 -7.58 -17.25 6.21
CA GLY A 393 -6.84 -17.58 4.99
C GLY A 393 -6.37 -16.37 4.16
N TYR A 394 -6.32 -15.17 4.75
CA TYR A 394 -5.99 -13.93 4.04
C TYR A 394 -4.51 -13.77 3.70
N LEU A 395 -3.62 -14.54 4.34
CA LEU A 395 -2.18 -14.50 4.09
C LEU A 395 -1.81 -14.78 2.62
N ALA A 396 -2.63 -15.55 1.92
CA ALA A 396 -2.43 -15.89 0.51
C ALA A 396 -2.52 -14.67 -0.43
N TYR A 397 -3.30 -13.65 -0.04
CA TYR A 397 -3.69 -12.56 -0.93
C TYR A 397 -2.86 -11.29 -0.74
N GLY A 398 -2.14 -11.17 0.38
CA GLY A 398 -1.36 -9.98 0.73
C GLY A 398 -0.01 -9.84 0.03
N GLN A 399 0.38 -10.84 -0.78
CA GLN A 399 1.58 -10.89 -1.62
C GLN A 399 2.81 -10.32 -0.92
N ASP A 400 3.48 -9.30 -1.45
CA ASP A 400 4.70 -8.73 -0.87
C ASP A 400 4.43 -7.75 0.29
N LEU A 401 3.22 -7.23 0.48
CA LEU A 401 3.01 -6.15 1.45
C LEU A 401 3.00 -6.67 2.90
N VAL A 402 2.26 -7.76 3.11
CA VAL A 402 2.08 -8.39 4.42
C VAL A 402 3.39 -9.03 4.92
N PRO A 403 4.17 -9.77 4.10
CA PRO A 403 5.40 -10.41 4.56
C PRO A 403 6.46 -9.43 4.97
N PHE A 404 6.67 -8.37 4.18
CA PHE A 404 7.67 -7.36 4.49
C PHE A 404 7.36 -6.63 5.80
N ALA A 405 6.12 -6.21 6.02
CA ALA A 405 5.74 -5.51 7.24
C ALA A 405 5.76 -6.43 8.48
N THR A 406 5.35 -7.69 8.32
CA THR A 406 5.38 -8.69 9.40
C THR A 406 6.83 -9.02 9.78
N ALA A 407 7.70 -9.27 8.80
CA ALA A 407 9.11 -9.52 9.05
C ALA A 407 9.83 -8.31 9.66
N TYR A 408 9.49 -7.09 9.21
CA TYR A 408 9.98 -5.86 9.83
C TYR A 408 9.64 -5.79 11.31
N ALA A 409 8.37 -6.01 11.69
CA ALA A 409 7.96 -6.00 13.10
C ALA A 409 8.66 -7.08 13.93
N GLY A 410 8.81 -8.29 13.38
CA GLY A 410 9.54 -9.38 14.02
C GLY A 410 11.02 -9.06 14.24
N ALA A 411 11.71 -8.58 13.21
CA ALA A 411 13.12 -8.20 13.30
C ALA A 411 13.33 -7.02 14.26
N TRP A 412 12.41 -6.05 14.26
CA TRP A 412 12.43 -4.91 15.17
C TRP A 412 12.33 -5.38 16.63
N LEU A 413 11.37 -6.25 16.95
CA LEU A 413 11.22 -6.82 18.30
C LEU A 413 12.43 -7.64 18.72
N PHE A 414 12.95 -8.47 17.80
CA PHE A 414 14.15 -9.27 18.04
C PHE A 414 15.36 -8.40 18.39
N LYS A 415 15.58 -7.29 17.67
CA LYS A 415 16.69 -6.36 17.92
C LYS A 415 16.61 -5.72 19.31
N GLN A 416 15.40 -5.51 19.83
CA GLN A 416 15.16 -4.86 21.11
C GLN A 416 15.05 -5.85 22.28
N LEU A 417 15.00 -7.15 21.98
CA LEU A 417 14.83 -8.23 22.94
C LEU A 417 15.80 -8.17 24.14
N PRO A 418 17.10 -7.85 23.99
CA PRO A 418 18.01 -7.76 25.13
C PRO A 418 17.68 -6.64 26.13
N ARG A 419 16.88 -5.65 25.72
CA ARG A 419 16.47 -4.50 26.55
C ARG A 419 15.15 -4.76 27.27
N PHE A 420 14.44 -5.84 26.93
CA PHE A 420 13.15 -6.18 27.53
C PHE A 420 13.34 -6.90 28.85
N ASP A 421 12.39 -6.70 29.76
CA ASP A 421 12.27 -7.56 30.94
C ASP A 421 11.92 -9.01 30.55
N LYS A 422 12.04 -9.93 31.50
CA LYS A 422 11.82 -11.35 31.26
C LYS A 422 10.39 -11.66 30.80
N GLN A 423 9.39 -10.91 31.27
CA GLN A 423 8.00 -11.12 30.91
C GLN A 423 7.75 -10.75 29.43
N LEU A 424 8.28 -9.60 29.01
CA LEU A 424 8.15 -9.11 27.65
C LEU A 424 8.99 -9.92 26.66
N GLN A 425 10.17 -10.41 27.07
CA GLN A 425 10.93 -11.38 26.28
C GLN A 425 10.11 -12.64 26.02
N ASN A 426 9.52 -13.24 27.07
CA ASN A 426 8.69 -14.43 26.95
C ASN A 426 7.49 -14.20 26.02
N THR A 427 6.79 -13.08 26.20
CA THR A 427 5.65 -12.68 25.36
C THR A 427 6.05 -12.55 23.88
N THR A 428 7.23 -11.99 23.62
CA THR A 428 7.75 -11.82 22.26
C THR A 428 8.05 -13.16 21.61
N LEU A 429 8.74 -14.05 22.33
CA LEU A 429 9.08 -15.39 21.84
C LEU A 429 7.84 -16.27 21.63
N GLU A 430 6.87 -16.21 22.54
CA GLU A 430 5.59 -16.88 22.39
C GLU A 430 4.84 -16.39 21.13
N THR A 431 4.87 -15.09 20.88
CA THR A 431 4.27 -14.49 19.66
C THR A 431 4.98 -15.01 18.40
N PHE A 432 6.31 -15.09 18.39
CA PHE A 432 7.07 -15.64 17.25
C PHE A 432 6.72 -17.12 16.99
N ASN A 433 6.65 -17.93 18.06
CA ASN A 433 6.32 -19.34 17.96
C ASN A 433 4.87 -19.57 17.49
N THR A 434 3.93 -18.78 17.99
CA THR A 434 2.52 -18.81 17.58
C THR A 434 2.39 -18.45 16.11
N LEU A 435 3.10 -17.42 15.66
CA LEU A 435 3.09 -16.99 14.27
C LEU A 435 3.68 -18.06 13.35
N SER A 436 4.83 -18.65 13.71
CA SER A 436 5.39 -19.74 12.93
C SER A 436 4.41 -20.91 12.80
N SER A 437 3.83 -21.33 13.93
CA SER A 437 2.86 -22.43 13.96
C SER A 437 1.63 -22.14 13.11
N ALA A 438 1.04 -20.94 13.26
CA ALA A 438 -0.13 -20.53 12.47
C ALA A 438 0.17 -20.51 10.96
N CYS A 439 1.35 -20.04 10.56
CA CYS A 439 1.78 -20.01 9.17
C CYS A 439 2.06 -21.40 8.59
N ARG A 440 2.56 -22.36 9.38
CA ARG A 440 2.76 -23.76 8.93
C ARG A 440 1.46 -24.50 8.68
N LEU A 441 0.42 -24.17 9.44
CA LEU A 441 -0.90 -24.78 9.31
C LEU A 441 -1.68 -24.24 8.10
N GLN A 442 -1.17 -23.21 7.41
CA GLN A 442 -1.81 -22.70 6.22
C GLN A 442 -1.69 -23.68 5.05
N PRO A 443 -2.72 -23.78 4.19
CA PRO A 443 -2.63 -24.58 2.99
C PRO A 443 -1.50 -24.08 2.08
N PRO A 444 -0.85 -24.97 1.30
CA PRO A 444 0.12 -24.55 0.32
C PRO A 444 -0.55 -23.63 -0.70
N VAL A 445 -0.03 -22.41 -0.78
CA VAL A 445 -0.46 -21.40 -1.75
C VAL A 445 0.65 -21.17 -2.77
N PRO A 446 0.32 -20.81 -4.03
CA PRO A 446 1.33 -20.61 -5.06
C PRO A 446 2.39 -19.58 -4.61
N GLY A 447 3.65 -20.00 -4.59
CA GLY A 447 4.79 -19.23 -4.07
C GLY A 447 5.15 -19.48 -2.59
N ASN A 448 4.41 -20.34 -1.88
CA ASN A 448 4.70 -20.77 -0.50
C ASN A 448 4.95 -19.64 0.52
N ALA A 449 4.32 -18.47 0.32
CA ALA A 449 4.53 -17.30 1.18
C ALA A 449 4.42 -17.62 2.69
N PRO A 450 3.36 -18.29 3.19
CA PRO A 450 3.24 -18.66 4.61
C PRO A 450 4.44 -19.46 5.16
N LEU A 451 5.00 -20.37 4.36
CA LEU A 451 6.14 -21.19 4.79
C LEU A 451 7.41 -20.35 5.03
N TYR A 452 7.60 -19.28 4.25
CA TYR A 452 8.72 -18.35 4.47
C TYR A 452 8.59 -17.60 5.80
N TYR A 453 7.38 -17.18 6.18
CA TYR A 453 7.15 -16.59 7.52
C TYR A 453 7.52 -17.60 8.61
N ALA A 454 7.04 -18.83 8.51
CA ALA A 454 7.32 -19.85 9.51
C ALA A 454 8.82 -20.06 9.73
N ARG A 455 9.58 -20.21 8.63
CA ARG A 455 11.04 -20.34 8.68
C ARG A 455 11.72 -19.10 9.28
N PHE A 456 11.26 -17.91 8.89
CA PHE A 456 11.82 -16.65 9.39
C PHE A 456 11.63 -16.50 10.91
N PHE A 457 10.42 -16.70 11.41
CA PHE A 457 10.14 -16.53 12.84
C PHE A 457 10.74 -17.65 13.70
N GLU A 458 10.86 -18.87 13.18
CA GLU A 458 11.66 -19.91 13.84
C GLU A 458 13.12 -19.54 13.96
N HIS A 459 13.68 -18.95 12.91
CA HIS A 459 15.05 -18.49 12.91
C HIS A 459 15.25 -17.38 13.96
N LEU A 460 14.34 -16.41 14.06
CA LEU A 460 14.36 -15.40 15.13
C LEU A 460 14.27 -16.03 16.52
N SER A 461 13.35 -16.98 16.75
CA SER A 461 13.21 -17.67 18.05
C SER A 461 14.48 -18.45 18.43
N LYS A 462 15.08 -19.17 17.48
CA LYS A 462 16.35 -19.89 17.71
C LYS A 462 17.47 -18.93 18.09
N HIS A 463 17.67 -17.86 17.33
CA HIS A 463 18.74 -16.90 17.62
C HIS A 463 18.52 -16.13 18.93
N ALA A 464 17.28 -15.92 19.35
CA ALA A 464 16.98 -15.29 20.63
C ALA A 464 17.42 -16.14 21.82
N SER A 465 17.23 -17.46 21.76
CA SER A 465 17.73 -18.37 22.79
C SER A 465 19.27 -18.34 22.90
N ILE A 466 19.97 -18.19 21.77
CA ILE A 466 21.43 -18.07 21.72
C ILE A 466 21.88 -16.73 22.33
N GLN A 467 21.26 -15.61 21.95
CA GLN A 467 21.58 -14.29 22.53
C GLN A 467 21.39 -14.25 24.05
N ASN A 468 20.30 -14.83 24.55
CA ASN A 468 20.04 -14.91 25.98
C ASN A 468 21.09 -15.76 26.72
N SER A 469 21.56 -16.86 26.11
CA SER A 469 22.63 -17.70 26.68
C SER A 469 24.00 -16.99 26.74
N ILE A 470 24.31 -16.18 25.74
CA ILE A 470 25.56 -15.41 25.68
C ILE A 470 25.52 -14.24 26.69
N ALA A 471 24.38 -13.56 26.80
CA ALA A 471 24.19 -12.50 27.78
C ALA A 471 24.30 -13.02 29.23
N SER A 472 23.72 -14.20 29.54
CA SER A 472 23.86 -14.82 30.86
C SER A 472 25.31 -15.25 31.18
N ASN A 473 26.08 -15.68 30.18
CA ASN A 473 27.48 -16.07 30.36
C ASN A 473 28.39 -14.84 30.57
N LEU A 474 28.16 -13.74 29.86
CA LEU A 474 28.88 -12.48 30.05
C LEU A 474 28.64 -11.85 31.43
N ILE A 475 27.42 -11.92 31.95
CA ILE A 475 27.07 -11.46 33.31
C ILE A 475 27.75 -12.35 34.38
N SER A 476 27.96 -13.64 34.09
CA SER A 476 28.64 -14.56 35.00
C SER A 476 30.16 -14.36 35.04
N THR A 477 30.76 -13.80 33.98
CA THR A 477 32.20 -13.49 33.91
C THR A 477 32.58 -12.08 34.37
N THR A 478 31.62 -11.17 34.56
CA THR A 478 31.88 -9.75 34.90
C THR A 478 31.88 -9.44 36.41
N THR A 479 31.84 -10.44 37.29
CA THR A 479 31.98 -10.23 38.75
C THR A 479 33.43 -10.03 39.21
N LEU A 480 34.41 -9.92 38.31
CA LEU A 480 35.79 -9.56 38.62
C LEU A 480 36.30 -8.52 37.60
N SER A 481 36.76 -7.37 38.13
CA SER A 481 37.38 -6.24 37.42
C SER A 481 36.44 -5.13 36.91
N SER A 482 36.09 -4.24 37.83
CA SER A 482 35.51 -2.91 37.55
C SER A 482 36.62 -1.87 37.32
N SER A 483 37.10 -1.76 36.09
CA SER A 483 37.77 -0.57 35.52
C SER A 483 38.26 -0.88 34.10
N HIS A 484 38.01 0.03 33.15
CA HIS A 484 38.29 -0.04 31.70
C HIS A 484 37.23 -0.68 30.79
N LEU A 485 36.12 0.03 30.54
CA LEU A 485 35.34 -0.12 29.31
C LEU A 485 34.92 1.27 28.78
N LEU A 486 35.92 2.01 28.30
CA LEU A 486 35.76 3.08 27.33
C LEU A 486 36.67 2.69 26.16
N LEU A 487 36.11 2.63 24.95
CA LEU A 487 36.72 2.18 23.70
C LEU A 487 36.79 0.65 23.52
N GLU A 488 35.65 0.01 23.29
CA GLU A 488 35.60 -1.05 22.27
C GLU A 488 34.50 -0.72 21.26
N MET A 489 34.99 -0.38 20.07
CA MET A 489 34.23 -0.06 18.89
C MET A 489 33.51 -1.30 18.37
N ASN A 490 32.22 -1.13 18.05
CA ASN A 490 31.56 -1.81 16.95
C ASN A 490 31.69 -3.35 16.92
N PRO A 491 30.90 -4.12 17.68
CA PRO A 491 30.64 -5.48 17.28
C PRO A 491 29.69 -5.40 16.09
N MET A 492 30.24 -5.46 14.88
CA MET A 492 29.50 -5.97 13.74
C MET A 492 28.82 -7.25 14.20
N LEU A 493 27.49 -7.21 14.38
CA LEU A 493 26.72 -8.43 14.56
C LEU A 493 27.08 -9.32 13.36
N PRO A 494 27.56 -10.55 13.56
CA PRO A 494 27.89 -11.41 12.44
C PRO A 494 26.66 -11.48 11.54
N HIS A 495 26.87 -11.25 10.23
CA HIS A 495 25.84 -11.38 9.21
C HIS A 495 24.93 -12.55 9.57
N MET A 496 23.67 -12.28 9.92
CA MET A 496 22.71 -13.33 10.23
C MET A 496 22.59 -14.19 8.96
N PRO A 497 23.08 -15.46 8.97
CA PRO A 497 23.04 -16.28 7.77
C PRO A 497 21.58 -16.55 7.43
N LEU A 498 21.21 -16.31 6.17
CA LEU A 498 19.84 -16.48 5.69
C LEU A 498 19.40 -17.95 5.86
N PRO A 499 18.14 -18.21 6.24
CA PRO A 499 17.57 -19.54 6.13
C PRO A 499 17.65 -20.05 4.68
N ASP A 500 18.01 -21.32 4.51
CA ASP A 500 18.10 -21.97 3.20
C ASP A 500 16.79 -21.78 2.40
N GLY A 501 16.92 -21.22 1.20
CA GLY A 501 15.83 -21.00 0.25
C GLY A 501 15.14 -19.63 0.28
N MET A 502 15.61 -18.64 1.06
CA MET A 502 15.12 -17.26 0.95
C MET A 502 15.71 -16.56 -0.28
N ASN A 503 14.86 -15.93 -1.10
CA ASN A 503 15.27 -15.23 -2.33
C ASN A 503 15.76 -13.78 -2.08
N ASP A 504 16.35 -13.14 -3.09
CA ASP A 504 16.89 -11.76 -3.05
C ASP A 504 15.85 -10.68 -2.66
N THR A 505 14.56 -11.01 -2.76
CA THR A 505 13.47 -10.11 -2.37
C THR A 505 13.36 -10.00 -0.85
N TRP A 506 13.63 -11.09 -0.12
CA TRP A 506 13.77 -11.09 1.34
C TRP A 506 15.06 -10.41 1.79
N LEU A 507 16.14 -10.50 1.01
CA LEU A 507 17.37 -9.74 1.23
C LEU A 507 17.13 -8.23 1.18
N GLN A 508 16.31 -7.70 0.26
CA GLN A 508 15.95 -6.27 0.26
C GLN A 508 15.07 -5.87 1.46
N ALA A 509 14.18 -6.77 1.91
CA ALA A 509 13.41 -6.59 3.14
C ALA A 509 14.33 -6.47 4.37
N MET A 510 15.36 -7.31 4.41
CA MET A 510 16.36 -7.38 5.47
C MET A 510 17.44 -6.29 5.34
N ASP A 511 17.79 -5.84 4.14
CA ASP A 511 18.73 -4.74 3.88
C ASP A 511 18.13 -3.39 4.27
N GLY A 512 16.80 -3.25 4.23
CA GLY A 512 16.08 -2.17 4.90
C GLY A 512 16.38 -2.07 6.41
N LEU A 513 16.87 -3.15 7.05
CA LEU A 513 17.33 -3.15 8.44
C LEU A 513 18.79 -2.69 8.59
N LYS A 514 19.62 -2.74 7.52
CA LYS A 514 21.02 -2.24 7.55
C LYS A 514 21.06 -0.71 7.68
N TYR A 515 20.14 0.00 7.02
CA TYR A 515 19.99 1.45 7.16
C TYR A 515 19.36 1.89 8.50
N CYS A 516 18.79 0.97 9.28
CA CYS A 516 18.34 1.22 10.66
C CYS A 516 19.47 1.03 11.71
N GLY A 517 20.71 0.77 11.28
CA GLY A 517 21.85 0.52 12.16
C GLY A 517 22.63 1.75 12.60
N GLY A 518 22.51 2.89 11.90
CA GLY A 518 23.37 4.05 12.13
C GLY A 518 23.12 4.81 13.43
N ASP A 519 21.86 4.97 13.85
CA ASP A 519 21.50 6.07 14.77
C ASP A 519 20.87 5.65 16.10
N PHE A 520 21.01 4.39 16.53
CA PHE A 520 20.51 3.94 17.84
C PHE A 520 21.59 3.91 18.95
N ASN A 521 22.54 4.84 18.91
CA ASN A 521 23.39 5.16 20.07
C ASN A 521 22.71 6.22 20.93
N TYR A 522 21.68 5.81 21.68
CA TYR A 522 21.23 6.57 22.84
C TYR A 522 22.03 6.11 24.07
N ASN A 523 23.20 6.73 24.27
CA ASN A 523 23.84 6.80 25.59
C ASN A 523 23.65 8.23 26.10
N GLY A 524 22.90 8.35 27.20
CA GLY A 524 22.54 9.61 27.85
C GLY A 524 21.23 9.45 28.61
#